data_AF-A0A7C3Q1T5-F1
#
_entry.id   AF-A0A7C3Q1T5-F1
#
_cell.length_a   1.000
_cell.length_b   1.000
_cell.length_c   1.000
_cell.angle_alpha   90.00
_cell.angle_beta   90.00
_cell.angle_gamma   90.00
#
_symmetry.space_group_name_H-M   'P 1'
#
loop_
_entity.id
_entity.type
_entity.pdbx_description
1 polymer ?
#
loop_
_entity_poly.entity_id
_entity_poly.type
_entity_poly.pdbx_seq_one_letter_code
_entity_poly.pdbx_strand_id
1 'polypeptide(L)'
;MPTPPTMIRDHALRQLFALPLLLSSTLTLSACGSASAPPRPATTLASTPALAPTARIDAIPSSLIVVPIDPAWVFRIDDAGTGRLDDGRKLNVRFARINIDRVALLEGVGPRRQEWLPAPAIWSSAPLHVPSDAPAVAPAQTSTPVMAIEFPAIPAGRYLDVAGKRWAINWVASPHDTMAARPPAAQSESLALWRPTLPPAGAVSPVFAAYSRPESLSPIGRWRYRMLTDGLAPPGVSDVAATSPLPAFDDPLVEAIARQNESRWQSALALLWSVDPDLAWRVKLRLTGVMDFGEGVVAPAWPTDHAILDLLLADLLDPVLSPS
;
A
#
# COMPACT_ATOMS: atom_id res chain seq x y z
N MET A 1 16.83 -45.50 -50.69
CA MET A 1 16.22 -44.17 -50.50
C MET A 1 14.98 -44.35 -49.63
N PRO A 2 14.98 -43.87 -48.38
CA PRO A 2 13.87 -44.07 -47.47
C PRO A 2 12.77 -43.02 -47.70
N THR A 3 11.53 -43.49 -47.71
CA THR A 3 10.29 -42.71 -47.79
C THR A 3 10.03 -41.91 -46.50
N PRO A 4 9.51 -40.68 -46.59
CA PRO A 4 9.17 -39.88 -45.41
C PRO A 4 7.83 -40.34 -44.79
N PRO A 5 7.66 -40.20 -43.46
CA PRO A 5 6.45 -40.61 -42.76
C PRO A 5 5.31 -39.59 -42.92
N THR A 6 4.12 -40.15 -43.11
CA THR A 6 2.83 -39.50 -43.28
C THR A 6 2.37 -38.84 -41.97
N MET A 7 2.11 -37.53 -41.99
CA MET A 7 1.39 -36.82 -40.92
C MET A 7 -0.07 -37.24 -40.89
N ILE A 8 -0.50 -37.85 -39.78
CA ILE A 8 -1.91 -38.07 -39.44
C ILE A 8 -2.42 -36.80 -38.76
N ARG A 9 -3.38 -36.13 -39.40
CA ARG A 9 -4.20 -35.06 -38.83
C ARG A 9 -5.33 -35.69 -38.01
N ASP A 10 -5.28 -35.57 -36.70
CA ASP A 10 -6.42 -35.84 -35.83
C ASP A 10 -7.32 -34.60 -35.73
N HIS A 11 -8.30 -34.55 -36.63
CA HIS A 11 -9.55 -33.84 -36.41
C HIS A 11 -10.66 -34.88 -36.52
N ALA A 12 -11.35 -35.16 -35.41
CA ALA A 12 -12.81 -35.12 -35.30
C ALA A 12 -13.34 -35.83 -34.05
N LEU A 13 -14.56 -35.40 -33.66
CA LEU A 13 -15.56 -36.08 -32.81
C LEU A 13 -15.35 -35.88 -31.29
N ARG A 14 -16.34 -35.48 -30.49
CA ARG A 14 -17.80 -35.47 -30.67
C ARG A 14 -18.45 -34.56 -29.63
N GLN A 15 -19.56 -33.93 -30.05
CA GLN A 15 -20.59 -33.36 -29.20
C GLN A 15 -21.21 -34.45 -28.31
N LEU A 16 -21.73 -34.04 -27.14
CA LEU A 16 -23.05 -34.38 -26.58
C LEU A 16 -23.06 -33.99 -25.11
N PHE A 17 -23.85 -32.98 -24.73
CA PHE A 17 -24.81 -33.02 -23.62
C PHE A 17 -25.60 -31.71 -23.60
N ALA A 18 -26.80 -31.77 -24.17
CA ALA A 18 -27.93 -30.91 -23.86
C ALA A 18 -28.62 -31.52 -22.61
N LEU A 19 -29.24 -30.79 -21.68
CA LEU A 19 -30.53 -30.06 -21.73
C LEU A 19 -30.69 -29.31 -20.35
N PRO A 20 -31.80 -28.59 -20.03
CA PRO A 20 -31.80 -27.22 -19.52
C PRO A 20 -32.45 -27.10 -18.13
N LEU A 21 -32.46 -25.89 -17.55
CA LEU A 21 -33.47 -25.55 -16.55
C LEU A 21 -33.87 -24.07 -16.70
N LEU A 22 -35.07 -23.93 -17.26
CA LEU A 22 -35.91 -22.76 -17.23
C LEU A 22 -36.31 -22.45 -15.79
N LEU A 23 -36.18 -21.18 -15.38
CA LEU A 23 -37.18 -20.59 -14.50
C LEU A 23 -37.31 -19.10 -14.82
N SER A 24 -38.43 -18.81 -15.48
CA SER A 24 -38.99 -17.49 -15.68
C SER A 24 -39.34 -16.84 -14.33
N SER A 25 -39.10 -15.55 -14.22
CA SER A 25 -39.95 -14.66 -13.44
C SER A 25 -39.98 -13.30 -14.13
N THR A 26 -41.10 -13.05 -14.78
CA THR A 26 -41.53 -11.78 -15.34
C THR A 26 -41.95 -10.83 -14.23
N LEU A 27 -41.50 -9.57 -14.30
CA LEU A 27 -42.29 -8.43 -13.85
C LEU A 27 -42.04 -7.25 -14.80
N THR A 28 -43.11 -6.90 -15.51
CA THR A 28 -43.29 -5.76 -16.40
C THR A 28 -43.67 -4.51 -15.60
N LEU A 29 -43.15 -3.33 -15.98
CA LEU A 29 -43.91 -2.14 -16.44
C LEU A 29 -43.11 -0.82 -16.35
N SER A 30 -43.15 -0.10 -17.48
CA SER A 30 -43.32 1.35 -17.67
C SER A 30 -42.60 2.36 -16.76
N ALA A 31 -41.80 3.24 -17.38
CA ALA A 31 -42.26 4.56 -17.85
C ALA A 31 -41.07 5.46 -18.20
N CYS A 32 -41.15 6.14 -19.35
CA CYS A 32 -40.27 7.26 -19.70
C CYS A 32 -40.48 8.40 -18.69
N GLY A 33 -39.45 8.72 -17.93
CA GLY A 33 -39.38 9.90 -17.08
C GLY A 33 -38.06 10.62 -17.32
N SER A 34 -38.14 11.84 -17.86
CA SER A 34 -37.00 12.76 -18.00
C SER A 34 -36.40 13.04 -16.62
N ALA A 35 -35.30 12.35 -16.30
CA ALA A 35 -34.54 12.59 -15.08
C ALA A 35 -33.71 13.86 -15.25
N SER A 36 -34.14 14.93 -14.59
CA SER A 36 -33.28 16.06 -14.21
C SER A 36 -31.99 15.50 -13.63
N ALA A 37 -30.85 15.94 -14.18
CA ALA A 37 -29.55 15.58 -13.66
C ALA A 37 -29.50 15.87 -12.14
N PRO A 38 -29.09 14.91 -11.30
CA PRO A 38 -28.92 15.19 -9.88
C PRO A 38 -27.84 16.27 -9.73
N PRO A 39 -28.00 17.22 -8.79
CA PRO A 39 -26.98 18.21 -8.52
C PRO A 39 -25.68 17.49 -8.17
N ARG A 40 -24.64 17.78 -8.97
CA ARG A 40 -23.28 17.32 -8.77
C ARG A 40 -22.87 17.73 -7.34
N PRO A 41 -22.58 16.79 -6.41
CA PRO A 41 -22.09 17.19 -5.10
C PRO A 41 -20.78 17.96 -5.33
N ALA A 42 -20.71 19.18 -4.80
CA ALA A 42 -19.49 19.95 -4.80
C ALA A 42 -18.46 19.17 -3.98
N THR A 43 -17.57 18.46 -4.68
CA THR A 43 -16.39 17.84 -4.09
C THR A 43 -15.53 18.94 -3.52
N THR A 44 -15.68 19.18 -2.22
CA THR A 44 -14.85 20.13 -1.50
C THR A 44 -13.51 19.42 -1.28
N LEU A 45 -12.61 19.56 -2.27
CA LEU A 45 -11.24 19.07 -2.26
C LEU A 45 -10.41 19.90 -1.27
N ALA A 46 -10.50 19.58 0.01
CA ALA A 46 -9.52 19.99 1.03
C ALA A 46 -9.68 19.13 2.30
N SER A 47 -9.73 17.81 2.16
CA SER A 47 -9.58 16.92 3.30
C SER A 47 -8.12 16.52 3.37
N THR A 48 -7.32 17.29 4.10
CA THR A 48 -6.09 16.75 4.69
C THR A 48 -6.49 15.49 5.46
N PRO A 49 -5.89 14.31 5.20
CA PRO A 49 -6.30 13.09 5.89
C PRO A 49 -6.13 13.29 7.40
N ALA A 50 -7.25 13.31 8.12
CA ALA A 50 -7.26 13.42 9.57
C ALA A 50 -6.82 12.06 10.13
N LEU A 51 -5.51 11.88 10.35
CA LEU A 51 -4.97 10.84 11.19
C LEU A 51 -5.45 11.06 12.63
N ALA A 52 -6.55 10.41 13.03
CA ALA A 52 -6.85 10.27 14.46
C ALA A 52 -7.57 8.95 14.79
N PRO A 53 -6.80 7.85 14.93
CA PRO A 53 -7.07 6.83 15.93
C PRO A 53 -6.03 6.94 17.06
N THR A 54 -6.39 6.44 18.25
CA THR A 54 -5.51 6.23 19.42
C THR A 54 -4.07 5.93 19.01
N ALA A 55 -3.13 6.77 19.47
CA ALA A 55 -1.70 6.82 19.18
C ALA A 55 -0.96 5.45 19.25
N ARG A 56 -1.22 4.57 18.28
CA ARG A 56 -0.61 3.24 18.11
C ARG A 56 0.45 3.31 17.02
N ILE A 57 1.62 2.76 17.30
CA ILE A 57 2.71 2.60 16.36
C ILE A 57 2.77 1.12 15.97
N ASP A 58 2.50 0.81 14.71
CA ASP A 58 2.74 -0.52 14.15
C ASP A 58 4.25 -0.65 13.86
N ALA A 59 5.01 -1.15 14.83
CA ALA A 59 6.46 -1.22 14.79
C ALA A 59 6.94 -2.54 14.18
N ILE A 60 7.83 -2.43 13.20
CA ILE A 60 8.52 -3.57 12.60
C ILE A 60 9.94 -3.65 13.20
N PRO A 61 10.41 -4.81 13.68
CA PRO A 61 11.74 -4.93 14.26
C PRO A 61 12.85 -4.51 13.29
N SER A 62 13.93 -3.91 13.82
CA SER A 62 15.07 -3.42 13.03
C SER A 62 14.72 -2.39 11.94
N SER A 63 13.61 -1.68 12.06
CA SER A 63 13.19 -0.68 11.07
C SER A 63 13.22 0.74 11.62
N LEU A 64 13.42 1.69 10.71
CA LEU A 64 13.18 3.11 10.95
C LEU A 64 11.70 3.38 10.70
N ILE A 65 10.97 3.76 11.75
CA ILE A 65 9.54 4.06 11.68
C ILE A 65 9.34 5.57 11.73
N VAL A 66 8.55 6.09 10.80
CA VAL A 66 8.19 7.51 10.71
C VAL A 66 6.74 7.67 11.13
N VAL A 67 6.52 8.45 12.19
CA VAL A 67 5.20 8.67 12.80
C VAL A 67 4.83 10.14 12.61
N PRO A 68 3.71 10.45 11.92
CA PRO A 68 3.15 11.80 11.90
C PRO A 68 2.81 12.27 13.32
N ILE A 69 3.15 13.51 13.64
CA ILE A 69 2.88 14.09 14.95
C ILE A 69 1.99 15.31 14.82
N ASP A 70 1.23 15.59 15.89
CA ASP A 70 0.41 16.80 15.95
C ASP A 70 1.33 18.04 15.91
N PRO A 71 1.12 18.99 14.99
CA PRO A 71 1.87 20.25 14.96
C PRO A 71 1.85 21.00 16.29
N ALA A 72 0.78 20.90 17.08
CA ALA A 72 0.70 21.51 18.41
C ALA A 72 1.68 20.89 19.42
N TRP A 73 2.15 19.67 19.17
CA TRP A 73 3.12 18.98 20.03
C TRP A 73 4.57 19.39 19.74
N VAL A 74 4.83 19.99 18.57
CA VAL A 74 6.19 20.38 18.13
C VAL A 74 6.88 21.34 19.10
N PHE A 75 6.14 22.25 19.73
CA PHE A 75 6.69 23.25 20.65
C PHE A 75 7.19 22.69 22.00
N ARG A 76 6.96 21.41 22.28
CA ARG A 76 7.35 20.76 23.55
C ARG A 76 8.60 19.89 23.42
N ILE A 77 9.25 19.94 22.26
CA ILE A 77 10.32 19.04 21.87
C ILE A 77 11.62 19.83 21.94
N ASP A 78 12.51 19.47 22.86
CA ASP A 78 13.90 19.91 22.84
C ASP A 78 14.63 19.24 21.66
N ASP A 79 15.65 19.90 21.09
CA ASP A 79 16.33 19.55 19.81
C ASP A 79 16.83 18.08 19.70
N ALA A 80 16.90 17.32 20.79
CA ALA A 80 17.17 15.89 20.80
C ALA A 80 16.15 15.13 21.66
N GLY A 81 15.18 14.46 21.03
CA GLY A 81 14.29 13.54 21.72
C GLY A 81 15.02 12.26 22.09
N THR A 82 15.01 11.88 23.36
CA THR A 82 15.22 10.48 23.73
C THR A 82 13.84 9.84 23.93
N GLY A 83 13.57 8.78 23.18
CA GLY A 83 12.43 7.91 23.45
C GLY A 83 12.80 6.90 24.52
N ARG A 84 11.83 6.47 25.32
CA ARG A 84 12.03 5.39 26.29
C ARG A 84 10.90 4.38 26.19
N LEU A 85 11.25 3.12 26.04
CA LEU A 85 10.31 2.01 26.15
C LEU A 85 9.94 1.80 27.63
N ASP A 86 8.77 1.25 27.91
CA ASP A 86 8.31 0.94 29.27
C ASP A 86 9.18 -0.11 29.99
N ASP A 87 9.99 -0.88 29.26
CA ASP A 87 11.02 -1.76 29.81
C ASP A 87 12.33 -1.03 30.22
N GLY A 88 12.38 0.29 30.01
CA GLY A 88 13.51 1.15 30.36
C GLY A 88 14.54 1.38 29.24
N ARG A 89 14.45 0.67 28.10
CA ARG A 89 15.38 0.88 26.97
C ARG A 89 15.19 2.26 26.35
N LYS A 90 16.30 2.91 25.99
CA LYS A 90 16.29 4.19 25.30
C LYS A 90 16.31 3.98 23.78
N LEU A 91 15.51 4.76 23.06
CA LEU A 91 15.48 4.79 21.60
C LEU A 91 15.98 6.15 21.09
N ASN A 92 16.66 6.12 19.94
CA ASN A 92 17.02 7.31 19.20
C ASN A 92 15.78 7.86 18.51
N VAL A 93 15.43 9.11 18.81
CA VAL A 93 14.27 9.79 18.22
C VAL A 93 14.73 11.06 17.54
N ARG A 94 14.42 11.19 16.25
CA ARG A 94 14.73 12.37 15.45
C ARG A 94 13.44 13.02 15.01
N PHE A 95 13.40 14.35 15.01
CA PHE A 95 12.24 15.09 14.52
C PHE A 95 12.56 15.76 13.19
N ALA A 96 11.62 15.63 12.26
CA ALA A 96 11.74 16.16 10.92
C ALA A 96 10.40 16.74 10.44
N ARG A 97 10.43 17.42 9.29
CA ARG A 97 9.24 17.73 8.51
C ARG A 97 9.34 17.00 7.18
N ILE A 98 8.24 16.39 6.76
CA ILE A 98 8.08 15.88 5.40
C ILE A 98 7.43 16.98 4.57
N ASN A 99 8.10 17.39 3.51
CA ASN A 99 7.61 18.37 2.55
C ASN A 99 7.11 17.64 1.31
N ILE A 100 5.96 18.09 0.80
CA ILE A 100 5.33 17.54 -0.40
C ILE A 100 5.20 18.67 -1.42
N ASP A 101 6.10 18.68 -2.39
CA ASP A 101 6.07 19.65 -3.48
C ASP A 101 5.31 19.03 -4.66
N ARG A 102 4.10 19.53 -4.91
CA ARG A 102 3.33 19.10 -6.09
C ARG A 102 4.05 19.59 -7.32
N VAL A 103 4.48 18.66 -8.17
CA VAL A 103 5.10 19.05 -9.41
C VAL A 103 4.01 19.30 -10.43
N ALA A 104 4.11 20.41 -11.17
CA ALA A 104 3.40 20.57 -12.43
C ALA A 104 3.95 19.61 -13.51
N LEU A 105 4.19 18.34 -13.15
CA LEU A 105 4.58 17.31 -14.10
C LEU A 105 3.30 16.84 -14.77
N LEU A 106 2.95 17.51 -15.85
CA LEU A 106 2.85 16.93 -17.19
C LEU A 106 2.29 18.02 -18.11
N GLU A 107 3.14 18.97 -18.50
CA GLU A 107 2.89 19.72 -19.73
C GLU A 107 2.77 18.70 -20.88
N GLY A 108 1.57 18.57 -21.47
CA GLY A 108 1.30 17.63 -22.56
C GLY A 108 0.39 16.44 -22.21
N VAL A 109 0.02 16.26 -20.94
CA VAL A 109 -1.05 15.34 -20.58
C VAL A 109 -2.33 16.12 -20.40
N GLY A 110 -3.31 15.83 -21.25
CA GLY A 110 -4.59 16.54 -21.25
C GLY A 110 -5.25 16.56 -19.85
N PRO A 111 -6.05 17.60 -19.56
CA PRO A 111 -6.63 17.88 -18.24
C PRO A 111 -7.41 16.69 -17.63
N ARG A 112 -7.89 15.75 -18.46
CA ARG A 112 -8.64 14.57 -18.00
C ARG A 112 -7.81 13.52 -17.24
N ARG A 113 -6.48 13.45 -17.38
CA ARG A 113 -5.69 12.45 -16.62
C ARG A 113 -5.55 12.80 -15.14
N GLN A 114 -5.68 14.07 -14.76
CA GLN A 114 -5.46 14.51 -13.38
C GLN A 114 -6.62 14.18 -12.42
N GLU A 115 -7.78 13.77 -12.94
CA GLU A 115 -8.98 13.60 -12.11
C GLU A 115 -9.02 12.25 -11.37
N TRP A 116 -8.35 11.22 -11.88
CA TRP A 116 -8.55 9.85 -11.39
C TRP A 116 -7.42 9.26 -10.52
N LEU A 117 -6.22 9.84 -10.57
CA LEU A 117 -5.04 9.41 -9.83
C LEU A 117 -4.36 10.64 -9.26
N PRO A 118 -3.73 10.53 -8.07
CA PRO A 118 -3.07 11.67 -7.47
C PRO A 118 -1.96 12.20 -8.38
N ALA A 119 -1.85 13.53 -8.43
CA ALA A 119 -0.76 14.18 -9.15
C ALA A 119 0.59 13.75 -8.56
N PRO A 120 1.63 13.59 -9.40
CA PRO A 120 2.96 13.31 -8.91
C PRO A 120 3.43 14.42 -7.96
N ALA A 121 4.11 14.03 -6.89
CA ALA A 121 4.70 14.93 -5.92
C ALA A 121 6.16 14.56 -5.67
N ILE A 122 6.99 15.56 -5.42
CA ILE A 122 8.33 15.38 -4.89
C ILE A 122 8.21 15.36 -3.37
N TRP A 123 8.80 14.33 -2.78
CA TRP A 123 8.84 14.14 -1.34
C TRP A 123 10.26 14.44 -0.87
N SER A 124 10.37 15.25 0.16
CA SER A 124 11.65 15.52 0.82
C SER A 124 11.43 15.65 2.31
N SER A 125 12.51 15.55 3.08
CA SER A 125 12.52 15.81 4.51
C SER A 125 13.51 16.91 4.85
N ALA A 126 13.21 17.63 5.93
CA ALA A 126 14.11 18.60 6.53
C ALA A 126 14.12 18.44 8.05
N PRO A 127 15.25 18.66 8.74
CA PRO A 127 15.29 18.64 10.19
C PRO A 127 14.27 19.63 10.78
N LEU A 128 13.53 19.19 11.80
CA LEU A 128 12.57 20.03 12.49
C LEU A 128 13.32 20.99 13.41
N HIS A 129 13.66 22.17 12.92
CA HIS A 129 14.17 23.24 13.78
C HIS A 129 12.98 23.87 14.51
N VAL A 130 12.99 23.83 15.83
CA VAL A 130 12.05 24.56 16.69
C VAL A 130 12.79 25.79 17.20
N PRO A 131 12.63 26.97 16.59
CA PRO A 131 13.31 28.14 17.11
C PRO A 131 12.72 28.45 18.49
N SER A 132 13.58 28.50 19.52
CA SER A 132 13.19 28.75 20.92
C SER A 132 12.27 29.98 21.09
N ASP A 133 12.41 30.99 20.22
CA ASP A 133 11.74 32.28 20.36
C ASP A 133 10.92 32.72 19.13
N ALA A 134 10.73 31.86 18.12
CA ALA A 134 9.97 32.27 16.94
C ALA A 134 8.46 32.26 17.21
N PRO A 135 7.70 33.29 16.81
CA PRO A 135 6.24 33.22 16.82
C PRO A 135 5.80 32.01 15.99
N ALA A 136 4.75 31.32 16.43
CA ALA A 136 4.21 30.15 15.75
C ALA A 136 3.82 30.50 14.30
N VAL A 137 4.75 30.31 13.37
CA VAL A 137 4.49 30.46 11.94
C VAL A 137 3.58 29.31 11.55
N ALA A 138 2.40 29.64 11.03
CA ALA A 138 1.48 28.64 10.49
C ALA A 138 2.26 27.77 9.49
N PRO A 139 2.30 26.44 9.67
CA PRO A 139 3.02 25.57 8.76
C PRO A 139 2.49 25.77 7.34
N ALA A 140 3.38 25.81 6.35
CA ALA A 140 2.96 25.71 4.97
C ALA A 140 2.08 24.44 4.84
N GLN A 141 0.93 24.56 4.18
CA GLN A 141 -0.09 23.50 4.09
C GLN A 141 0.44 22.15 3.58
N THR A 142 1.65 22.12 3.01
CA THR A 142 2.31 20.95 2.43
C THR A 142 3.38 20.30 3.31
N SER A 143 3.59 20.80 4.53
CA SER A 143 4.60 20.25 5.46
C SER A 143 3.93 19.52 6.63
N THR A 144 4.34 18.27 6.87
CA THR A 144 3.85 17.46 7.99
C THR A 144 5.00 17.19 8.97
N PRO A 145 4.92 17.61 10.24
CA PRO A 145 5.93 17.24 11.23
C PRO A 145 5.85 15.75 11.53
N VAL A 146 7.01 15.11 11.62
CA VAL A 146 7.15 13.68 11.88
C VAL A 146 8.21 13.41 12.93
N MET A 147 8.07 12.26 13.57
CA MET A 147 9.04 11.67 14.46
C MET A 147 9.57 10.38 13.83
N ALA A 148 10.89 10.26 13.70
CA ALA A 148 11.58 9.09 13.17
C ALA A 148 12.24 8.32 14.33
N ILE A 149 11.93 7.03 14.43
CA ILE A 149 12.34 6.16 15.55
C ILE A 149 13.04 4.92 15.00
N GLU A 150 14.25 4.64 15.47
CA GLU A 150 14.95 3.39 15.19
C GLU A 150 14.55 2.34 16.23
N PHE A 151 13.77 1.34 15.82
CA PHE A 151 13.35 0.26 16.72
C PHE A 151 14.40 -0.87 16.79
N PRO A 152 14.55 -1.51 17.97
CA PRO A 152 15.49 -2.62 18.13
C PRO A 152 15.08 -3.85 17.31
N ALA A 153 16.05 -4.73 17.08
CA ALA A 153 15.81 -6.00 16.38
C ALA A 153 14.95 -6.99 17.17
N ILE A 154 14.97 -6.89 18.50
CA ILE A 154 14.18 -7.74 19.38
C ILE A 154 13.03 -6.89 19.94
N PRO A 155 11.76 -7.23 19.63
CA PRO A 155 10.58 -6.58 20.21
C PRO A 155 10.71 -6.48 21.73
N ALA A 156 10.46 -5.28 22.26
CA ALA A 156 10.55 -5.04 23.70
C ALA A 156 9.65 -3.89 24.13
N GLY A 157 9.02 -4.05 25.30
CA GLY A 157 8.05 -3.07 25.78
C GLY A 157 6.74 -3.04 24.99
N ARG A 158 5.73 -2.37 25.54
CA ARG A 158 4.41 -2.16 24.93
C ARG A 158 4.10 -0.69 24.69
N TYR A 159 4.90 0.19 25.28
CA TYR A 159 4.68 1.63 25.18
C TYR A 159 5.99 2.37 24.92
N LEU A 160 5.89 3.45 24.15
CA LEU A 160 6.97 4.38 23.90
C LEU A 160 6.62 5.74 24.54
N ASP A 161 7.43 6.18 25.49
CA ASP A 161 7.39 7.53 26.04
C ASP A 161 8.35 8.44 25.26
N VAL A 162 7.85 9.53 24.69
CA VAL A 162 8.66 10.59 24.05
C VAL A 162 8.11 11.93 24.52
N ALA A 163 8.97 12.83 25.01
CA ALA A 163 8.60 14.20 25.42
C ALA A 163 7.26 14.28 26.21
N GLY A 164 7.10 13.39 27.20
CA GLY A 164 5.91 13.33 28.08
C GLY A 164 4.64 12.75 27.44
N LYS A 165 4.68 12.32 26.17
CA LYS A 165 3.58 11.62 25.50
C LYS A 165 3.88 10.13 25.40
N ARG A 166 2.88 9.32 25.75
CA ARG A 166 2.94 7.85 25.69
C ARG A 166 2.20 7.34 24.45
N TRP A 167 2.86 6.49 23.69
CA TRP A 167 2.34 5.83 22.49
C TRP A 167 2.26 4.32 22.72
N ALA A 168 1.17 3.69 22.29
CA ALA A 168 1.09 2.22 22.29
C ALA A 168 1.90 1.66 21.13
N ILE A 169 2.60 0.55 21.37
CA ILE A 169 3.35 -0.15 20.32
C ILE A 169 2.65 -1.48 20.01
N ASN A 170 2.33 -1.67 18.74
CA ASN A 170 1.94 -2.94 18.18
C ASN A 170 3.13 -3.53 17.43
N TRP A 171 3.72 -4.60 17.96
CA TRP A 171 4.84 -5.27 17.31
C TRP A 171 4.32 -6.15 16.19
N VAL A 172 4.51 -5.71 14.95
CA VAL A 172 4.04 -6.43 13.78
C VAL A 172 4.99 -7.59 13.51
N ALA A 173 4.44 -8.81 13.48
CA ALA A 173 5.21 -10.00 13.17
C ALA A 173 5.77 -9.94 11.75
N SER A 174 6.96 -10.52 11.56
CA SER A 174 7.51 -10.70 10.22
C SER A 174 6.55 -11.55 9.38
N PRO A 175 6.32 -11.21 8.10
CA PRO A 175 5.55 -12.05 7.19
C PRO A 175 6.10 -13.49 7.15
N HIS A 176 7.43 -13.63 7.22
CA HIS A 176 8.08 -14.94 7.24
C HIS A 176 7.67 -15.78 8.45
N ASP A 177 7.69 -15.20 9.65
CA ASP A 177 7.36 -15.91 10.88
C ASP A 177 5.88 -16.33 10.90
N THR A 178 5.02 -15.44 10.40
CA THR A 178 3.58 -15.69 10.28
C THR A 178 3.29 -16.88 9.34
N MET A 179 4.02 -16.98 8.24
CA MET A 179 3.83 -18.04 7.25
C MET A 179 4.52 -19.34 7.64
N ALA A 180 5.67 -19.28 8.32
CA ALA A 180 6.44 -20.44 8.76
C ALA A 180 5.67 -21.30 9.77
N ALA A 181 4.70 -20.72 10.48
CA ALA A 181 3.79 -21.44 11.37
C ALA A 181 2.87 -22.44 10.63
N ARG A 182 2.74 -22.37 9.29
CA ARG A 182 1.89 -23.28 8.52
C ARG A 182 2.62 -24.56 8.07
N PRO A 183 1.87 -25.67 7.85
CA PRO A 183 2.42 -26.91 7.32
C PRO A 183 3.14 -26.71 5.97
N PRO A 184 4.20 -27.49 5.68
CA PRO A 184 4.99 -27.35 4.46
C PRO A 184 4.19 -27.36 3.16
N ALA A 185 3.11 -28.14 3.07
CA ALA A 185 2.25 -28.19 1.89
C ALA A 185 1.61 -26.84 1.54
N ALA A 186 1.28 -26.02 2.55
CA ALA A 186 0.72 -24.69 2.34
C ALA A 186 1.80 -23.65 1.95
N GLN A 187 3.08 -23.91 2.25
CA GLN A 187 4.16 -22.96 1.99
C GLN A 187 4.42 -22.76 0.49
N SER A 188 4.20 -23.77 -0.35
CA SER A 188 4.33 -23.62 -1.81
C SER A 188 3.26 -22.71 -2.41
N GLU A 189 2.01 -22.79 -1.94
CA GLU A 189 0.92 -21.90 -2.36
C GLU A 189 1.16 -20.45 -1.92
N SER A 190 1.85 -20.31 -0.79
CA SER A 190 2.20 -19.03 -0.19
C SER A 190 3.08 -18.14 -1.08
N LEU A 191 3.89 -18.75 -1.98
CA LEU A 191 4.66 -18.01 -2.98
C LEU A 191 3.77 -17.25 -3.97
N ALA A 192 2.55 -17.73 -4.23
CA ALA A 192 1.61 -17.04 -5.11
C ALA A 192 1.19 -15.67 -4.54
N LEU A 193 1.08 -15.57 -3.20
CA LEU A 193 0.76 -14.31 -2.51
C LEU A 193 1.79 -13.22 -2.80
N TRP A 194 3.06 -13.60 -3.00
CA TRP A 194 4.15 -12.65 -3.19
C TRP A 194 4.45 -12.30 -4.64
N ARG A 195 3.93 -13.06 -5.61
CA ARG A 195 4.15 -12.81 -7.05
C ARG A 195 3.46 -11.54 -7.55
N PRO A 196 3.95 -10.91 -8.62
CA PRO A 196 3.22 -9.84 -9.31
C PRO A 196 1.80 -10.27 -9.70
N THR A 197 0.82 -9.36 -9.63
CA THR A 197 -0.53 -9.65 -10.16
C THR A 197 -0.66 -9.29 -11.63
N LEU A 198 0.20 -8.40 -12.17
CA LEU A 198 0.21 -8.06 -13.58
C LEU A 198 1.07 -9.07 -14.35
N PRO A 199 0.56 -9.67 -15.44
CA PRO A 199 1.39 -10.44 -16.34
C PRO A 199 2.52 -9.57 -16.95
N PRO A 200 3.69 -10.14 -17.29
CA PRO A 200 4.81 -9.38 -17.85
C PRO A 200 4.46 -8.53 -19.08
N ALA A 201 3.55 -9.02 -19.93
CA ALA A 201 3.08 -8.28 -21.11
C ALA A 201 2.31 -6.99 -20.74
N GLY A 202 1.55 -6.98 -19.64
CA GLY A 202 0.86 -5.79 -19.15
C GLY A 202 1.82 -4.78 -18.52
N ALA A 203 2.87 -5.27 -17.84
CA ALA A 203 3.86 -4.43 -17.17
C ALA A 203 4.68 -3.55 -18.12
N VAL A 204 4.86 -3.98 -19.38
CA VAL A 204 5.56 -3.21 -20.42
C VAL A 204 4.63 -2.27 -21.22
N SER A 205 3.33 -2.22 -20.90
CA SER A 205 2.38 -1.36 -21.60
C SER A 205 2.71 0.12 -21.37
N PRO A 206 2.91 0.95 -22.42
CA PRO A 206 3.20 2.38 -22.26
C PRO A 206 2.08 3.14 -21.53
N VAL A 207 0.84 2.71 -21.73
CA VAL A 207 -0.34 3.27 -21.07
C VAL A 207 -0.28 2.97 -19.57
N PHE A 208 -0.02 1.72 -19.21
CA PHE A 208 0.18 1.33 -17.81
C PHE A 208 1.28 2.15 -17.17
N ALA A 209 2.47 2.17 -17.76
CA ALA A 209 3.62 2.91 -17.23
C ALA A 209 3.32 4.40 -17.04
N ALA A 210 2.61 5.03 -17.98
CA ALA A 210 2.23 6.43 -17.87
C ALA A 210 1.28 6.71 -16.68
N TYR A 211 0.41 5.77 -16.32
CA TYR A 211 -0.56 5.94 -15.24
C TYR A 211 -0.06 5.45 -13.88
N SER A 212 0.80 4.43 -13.83
CA SER A 212 1.25 3.82 -12.58
C SER A 212 2.55 4.44 -12.04
N ARG A 213 3.33 5.14 -12.88
CA ARG A 213 4.59 5.78 -12.48
C ARG A 213 4.47 6.79 -11.32
N PRO A 214 3.42 7.63 -11.19
CA PRO A 214 3.28 8.48 -10.02
C PRO A 214 3.26 7.70 -8.70
N GLU A 215 2.74 6.47 -8.72
CA GLU A 215 2.66 5.64 -7.52
C GLU A 215 3.98 4.91 -7.22
N SER A 216 4.78 4.56 -8.23
CA SER A 216 6.14 4.08 -7.98
C SER A 216 7.04 5.14 -7.33
N LEU A 217 6.71 6.43 -7.51
CA LEU A 217 7.43 7.58 -6.96
C LEU A 217 6.80 8.14 -5.67
N SER A 218 5.70 7.56 -5.20
CA SER A 218 5.03 7.97 -3.96
C SER A 218 5.43 7.02 -2.83
N PRO A 219 5.99 7.49 -1.70
CA PRO A 219 6.30 6.62 -0.56
C PRO A 219 5.04 5.99 0.06
N ILE A 220 3.85 6.57 -0.18
CA ILE A 220 2.57 6.02 0.30
C ILE A 220 2.00 5.00 -0.70
N GLY A 221 2.30 5.16 -2.00
CA GLY A 221 1.76 4.35 -3.09
C GLY A 221 2.66 3.22 -3.61
N ARG A 222 3.97 3.30 -3.34
CA ARG A 222 5.00 2.43 -3.94
C ARG A 222 4.71 0.95 -3.75
N TRP A 223 4.20 0.56 -2.58
CA TRP A 223 3.84 -0.83 -2.27
C TRP A 223 2.83 -1.41 -3.28
N ARG A 224 1.89 -0.60 -3.77
CA ARG A 224 0.84 -1.05 -4.69
C ARG A 224 1.40 -1.26 -6.09
N TYR A 225 2.22 -0.31 -6.55
CA TYR A 225 2.96 -0.46 -7.79
C TYR A 225 3.81 -1.75 -7.75
N ARG A 226 4.59 -1.94 -6.67
CA ARG A 226 5.42 -3.14 -6.50
C ARG A 226 4.58 -4.41 -6.48
N MET A 227 3.51 -4.46 -5.70
CA MET A 227 2.62 -5.63 -5.65
C MET A 227 2.07 -6.01 -7.04
N LEU A 228 1.82 -5.03 -7.89
CA LEU A 228 1.35 -5.23 -9.24
C LEU A 228 2.47 -5.70 -10.20
N THR A 229 3.68 -5.13 -10.15
CA THR A 229 4.74 -5.35 -11.15
C THR A 229 5.87 -6.29 -10.71
N ASP A 230 6.32 -6.16 -9.47
CA ASP A 230 7.51 -6.84 -8.94
C ASP A 230 7.12 -7.94 -7.94
N GLY A 231 5.86 -7.91 -7.50
CA GLY A 231 5.43 -8.60 -6.30
C GLY A 231 5.77 -7.81 -5.04
N LEU A 232 5.25 -8.28 -3.91
CA LEU A 232 5.50 -7.69 -2.59
C LEU A 232 6.23 -8.69 -1.69
N ALA A 233 7.15 -9.47 -2.24
CA ALA A 233 7.90 -10.46 -1.47
C ALA A 233 8.72 -9.80 -0.34
N PRO A 234 8.68 -10.34 0.90
CA PRO A 234 9.55 -9.90 1.97
C PRO A 234 11.01 -10.30 1.69
N PRO A 235 12.00 -9.62 2.31
CA PRO A 235 13.40 -10.00 2.19
C PRO A 235 13.62 -11.49 2.56
N GLY A 236 14.43 -12.20 1.78
CA GLY A 236 14.76 -13.62 2.02
C GLY A 236 13.89 -14.63 1.27
N VAL A 237 12.84 -14.20 0.56
CA VAL A 237 12.04 -15.08 -0.31
C VAL A 237 12.64 -15.11 -1.72
N SER A 238 13.52 -16.07 -1.97
CA SER A 238 14.36 -16.14 -3.19
C SER A 238 13.66 -16.66 -4.46
N ASP A 239 12.50 -17.31 -4.33
CA ASP A 239 11.82 -18.00 -5.44
C ASP A 239 10.80 -17.14 -6.20
N VAL A 240 10.62 -15.88 -5.79
CA VAL A 240 9.83 -14.92 -6.55
C VAL A 240 10.80 -14.25 -7.49
N ALA A 241 10.65 -14.47 -8.80
CA ALA A 241 11.45 -13.83 -9.84
C ALA A 241 11.35 -12.31 -9.68
N ALA A 242 12.25 -11.73 -8.89
CA ALA A 242 12.27 -10.33 -8.60
C ALA A 242 12.64 -9.63 -9.91
N THR A 243 11.64 -9.04 -10.55
CA THR A 243 11.87 -7.94 -11.48
C THR A 243 12.70 -6.90 -10.73
N SER A 244 13.72 -6.36 -11.39
CA SER A 244 14.75 -5.48 -10.79
C SER A 244 14.14 -4.56 -9.72
N PRO A 245 14.62 -4.60 -8.47
CA PRO A 245 13.99 -3.84 -7.39
C PRO A 245 13.97 -2.36 -7.73
N LEU A 246 12.86 -1.69 -7.43
CA LEU A 246 12.80 -0.24 -7.55
C LEU A 246 13.97 0.40 -6.77
N PRO A 247 14.59 1.46 -7.31
CA PRO A 247 15.59 2.21 -6.57
C PRO A 247 14.98 2.78 -5.29
N ALA A 248 15.81 2.86 -4.24
CA ALA A 248 15.44 3.58 -3.03
C ALA A 248 15.24 5.07 -3.32
N PHE A 249 14.43 5.74 -2.51
CA PHE A 249 14.37 7.19 -2.51
C PHE A 249 15.69 7.79 -2.02
N ASP A 250 16.09 8.93 -2.60
CA ASP A 250 17.32 9.64 -2.20
C ASP A 250 17.26 10.12 -0.74
N ASP A 251 16.07 10.48 -0.27
CA ASP A 251 15.82 10.88 1.11
C ASP A 251 15.55 9.65 2.00
N PRO A 252 16.38 9.40 3.04
CA PRO A 252 16.23 8.23 3.90
C PRO A 252 14.92 8.16 4.70
N LEU A 253 14.32 9.31 5.07
CA LEU A 253 13.05 9.34 5.78
C LEU A 253 11.89 9.04 4.84
N VAL A 254 11.97 9.52 3.60
CA VAL A 254 10.99 9.18 2.55
C VAL A 254 11.07 7.68 2.22
N GLU A 255 12.28 7.13 2.10
CA GLU A 255 12.48 5.68 1.94
C GLU A 255 11.92 4.89 3.12
N ALA A 256 12.13 5.37 4.36
CA ALA A 256 11.60 4.72 5.55
C ALA A 256 10.06 4.66 5.55
N ILE A 257 9.37 5.74 5.17
CA ILE A 257 7.90 5.74 5.01
C ILE A 257 7.48 4.68 3.99
N ALA A 258 8.17 4.60 2.86
CA ALA A 258 7.86 3.65 1.81
C ALA A 258 8.05 2.20 2.28
N ARG A 259 9.16 1.90 2.94
CA ARG A 259 9.43 0.58 3.53
C ARG A 259 8.46 0.21 4.64
N GLN A 260 8.07 1.17 5.47
CA GLN A 260 7.08 0.96 6.51
C GLN A 260 5.72 0.55 5.91
N ASN A 261 5.25 1.25 4.87
CA ASN A 261 4.00 0.87 4.19
C ASN A 261 4.10 -0.49 3.50
N GLU A 262 5.19 -0.78 2.79
CA GLU A 262 5.43 -2.09 2.18
C GLU A 262 5.37 -3.21 3.22
N SER A 263 6.13 -3.09 4.31
CA SER A 263 6.19 -4.09 5.37
C SER A 263 4.84 -4.28 6.08
N ARG A 264 4.10 -3.19 6.35
CA ARG A 264 2.74 -3.28 6.94
C ARG A 264 1.80 -4.08 6.04
N TRP A 265 1.80 -3.82 4.73
CA TRP A 265 1.00 -4.59 3.78
C TRP A 265 1.45 -6.04 3.65
N GLN A 266 2.75 -6.31 3.69
CA GLN A 266 3.27 -7.68 3.71
C GLN A 266 2.76 -8.44 4.93
N SER A 267 2.87 -7.87 6.13
CA SER A 267 2.42 -8.54 7.35
C SER A 267 0.90 -8.71 7.37
N ALA A 268 0.13 -7.69 6.94
CA ALA A 268 -1.32 -7.78 6.84
C ALA A 268 -1.79 -8.89 5.89
N LEU A 269 -1.16 -9.00 4.71
CA LEU A 269 -1.48 -10.06 3.74
C LEU A 269 -1.04 -11.45 4.24
N ALA A 270 0.10 -11.55 4.92
CA ALA A 270 0.56 -12.81 5.50
C ALA A 270 -0.38 -13.30 6.62
N LEU A 271 -0.83 -12.39 7.48
CA LEU A 271 -1.83 -12.67 8.52
C LEU A 271 -3.16 -13.08 7.90
N LEU A 272 -3.66 -12.33 6.93
CA LEU A 272 -4.92 -12.67 6.26
C LEU A 272 -4.83 -14.03 5.56
N TRP A 273 -3.71 -14.32 4.89
CA TRP A 273 -3.48 -15.59 4.21
C TRP A 273 -3.33 -16.76 5.19
N SER A 274 -2.78 -16.55 6.39
CA SER A 274 -2.67 -17.61 7.40
C SER A 274 -4.04 -18.09 7.89
N VAL A 275 -5.04 -17.20 7.87
CA VAL A 275 -6.43 -17.48 8.26
C VAL A 275 -7.28 -17.93 7.08
N ASP A 276 -7.30 -17.16 5.99
CA ASP A 276 -8.11 -17.38 4.79
C ASP A 276 -7.31 -17.01 3.52
N PRO A 277 -6.64 -17.99 2.88
CA PRO A 277 -5.88 -17.78 1.64
C PRO A 277 -6.69 -17.18 0.48
N ASP A 278 -7.95 -17.58 0.33
CA ASP A 278 -8.80 -17.13 -0.77
C ASP A 278 -9.22 -15.67 -0.57
N LEU A 279 -9.54 -15.29 0.67
CA LEU A 279 -9.79 -13.89 1.01
C LEU A 279 -8.52 -13.04 0.82
N ALA A 280 -7.36 -13.50 1.27
CA ALA A 280 -6.10 -12.79 1.07
C ALA A 280 -5.83 -12.54 -0.42
N TRP A 281 -6.06 -13.54 -1.27
CA TRP A 281 -5.92 -13.41 -2.71
C TRP A 281 -6.91 -12.40 -3.30
N ARG A 282 -8.18 -12.44 -2.91
CA ARG A 282 -9.19 -11.47 -3.36
C ARG A 282 -8.85 -10.04 -2.93
N VAL A 283 -8.38 -9.85 -1.70
CA VAL A 283 -7.93 -8.55 -1.19
C VAL A 283 -6.74 -8.05 -2.01
N LYS A 284 -5.72 -8.89 -2.23
CA LYS A 284 -4.58 -8.56 -3.09
C LYS A 284 -5.03 -8.11 -4.48
N LEU A 285 -5.86 -8.90 -5.16
CA LEU A 285 -6.40 -8.56 -6.48
C LEU A 285 -7.21 -7.27 -6.49
N ARG A 286 -7.95 -6.97 -5.41
CA ARG A 286 -8.73 -5.73 -5.29
C ARG A 286 -7.81 -4.51 -5.10
N LEU A 287 -6.75 -4.65 -4.32
CA LEU A 287 -5.77 -3.59 -4.09
C LEU A 287 -4.94 -3.27 -5.34
N THR A 288 -4.72 -4.26 -6.21
CA THR A 288 -3.94 -4.12 -7.45
C THR A 288 -4.78 -4.22 -8.73
N GLY A 289 -6.09 -3.97 -8.64
CA GLY A 289 -7.00 -4.09 -9.77
C GLY A 289 -6.55 -3.26 -10.98
N VAL A 290 -6.64 -3.87 -12.16
CA VAL A 290 -6.38 -3.23 -13.46
C VAL A 290 -7.58 -3.43 -14.38
N MET A 291 -7.85 -2.44 -15.22
CA MET A 291 -8.77 -2.54 -16.36
C MET A 291 -7.96 -2.89 -17.61
N ASP A 292 -8.37 -3.96 -18.29
CA ASP A 292 -7.86 -4.35 -19.60
C ASP A 292 -8.80 -3.84 -20.68
N PHE A 293 -8.28 -3.03 -21.59
CA PHE A 293 -9.02 -2.46 -22.72
C PHE A 293 -8.80 -3.24 -24.03
N GLY A 294 -8.11 -4.38 -23.96
CA GLY A 294 -7.68 -5.16 -25.12
C GLY A 294 -6.34 -4.65 -25.68
N GLU A 295 -5.78 -5.42 -26.63
CA GLU A 295 -4.56 -5.06 -27.37
C GLU A 295 -3.33 -4.74 -26.48
N GLY A 296 -3.28 -5.27 -25.25
CA GLY A 296 -2.20 -5.01 -24.30
C GLY A 296 -2.30 -3.64 -23.62
N VAL A 297 -3.43 -2.94 -23.75
CA VAL A 297 -3.70 -1.67 -23.08
C VAL A 297 -4.34 -1.95 -21.73
N VAL A 298 -3.57 -1.73 -20.66
CA VAL A 298 -4.05 -1.88 -19.28
C VAL A 298 -3.87 -0.59 -18.50
N ALA A 299 -4.81 -0.30 -17.60
CA ALA A 299 -4.72 0.84 -16.70
C ALA A 299 -5.12 0.47 -15.26
N PRO A 300 -4.56 1.13 -14.23
CA PRO A 300 -4.93 0.86 -12.85
C PRO A 300 -6.38 1.25 -12.55
N ALA A 301 -7.07 0.43 -11.75
CA ALA A 301 -8.44 0.64 -11.29
C ALA A 301 -8.48 0.67 -9.75
N TRP A 302 -7.64 1.53 -9.17
CA TRP A 302 -7.37 1.53 -7.74
C TRP A 302 -8.34 2.41 -6.95
N PRO A 303 -8.65 2.04 -5.70
CA PRO A 303 -9.25 2.97 -4.75
C PRO A 303 -8.30 4.16 -4.52
N THR A 304 -8.83 5.38 -4.66
CA THR A 304 -8.07 6.63 -4.43
C THR A 304 -8.20 7.14 -3.00
N ASP A 305 -9.11 6.58 -2.20
CA ASP A 305 -9.28 6.94 -0.80
C ASP A 305 -8.23 6.25 0.08
N HIS A 306 -7.13 6.95 0.32
CA HIS A 306 -6.06 6.47 1.18
C HIS A 306 -6.49 6.30 2.64
N ALA A 307 -7.45 7.09 3.13
CA ALA A 307 -7.89 6.98 4.52
C ALA A 307 -8.62 5.64 4.75
N ILE A 308 -9.45 5.20 3.81
CA ILE A 308 -10.10 3.88 3.88
C ILE A 308 -9.07 2.75 3.84
N LEU A 309 -8.02 2.89 3.05
CA LEU A 309 -6.95 1.88 2.96
C LEU A 309 -6.11 1.82 4.24
N ASP A 310 -5.82 2.97 4.84
CA ASP A 310 -5.11 3.04 6.11
C ASP A 310 -5.94 2.42 7.24
N LEU A 311 -7.27 2.62 7.24
CA LEU A 311 -8.19 1.96 8.16
C LEU A 311 -8.20 0.45 7.96
N LEU A 312 -8.38 -0.03 6.72
CA LEU A 312 -8.32 -1.46 6.41
C LEU A 312 -6.98 -2.08 6.87
N LEU A 313 -5.88 -1.40 6.62
CA LEU A 313 -4.56 -1.86 7.05
C LEU A 313 -4.43 -1.88 8.57
N ALA A 314 -4.95 -0.86 9.27
CA ALA A 314 -4.95 -0.81 10.72
C ALA A 314 -5.78 -1.93 11.34
N ASP A 315 -6.94 -2.26 10.75
CA ASP A 315 -7.82 -3.34 11.19
C ASP A 315 -7.17 -4.71 10.96
N LEU A 316 -6.55 -4.94 9.79
CA LEU A 316 -5.84 -6.18 9.48
C LEU A 316 -4.62 -6.44 10.37
N LEU A 317 -4.02 -5.37 10.90
CA LEU A 317 -2.88 -5.44 11.82
C LEU A 317 -3.29 -5.35 13.30
N ASP A 318 -4.59 -5.30 13.60
CA ASP A 318 -5.05 -5.19 14.97
C ASP A 318 -4.90 -6.54 15.71
N PRO A 319 -4.12 -6.60 16.80
CA PRO A 319 -3.96 -7.83 17.55
C PRO A 319 -5.26 -8.30 18.23
N VAL A 320 -6.23 -7.41 18.46
CA VAL A 320 -7.54 -7.76 19.05
C VAL A 320 -8.43 -8.47 18.03
N LEU A 321 -8.27 -8.17 16.74
CA LEU A 321 -9.03 -8.80 15.66
C LEU A 321 -8.34 -10.05 15.10
N SER A 322 -7.07 -10.25 15.45
CA SER A 322 -6.30 -11.41 15.02
C SER A 322 -6.79 -12.67 15.75
N PRO A 323 -7.07 -13.78 15.05
CA PRO A 323 -7.50 -15.01 15.70
C PRO A 323 -6.38 -15.55 16.60
N SER A 324 -6.73 -15.83 17.86
CA SER A 324 -5.86 -16.40 18.89
C SER A 324 -5.55 -17.86 18.66
#